data_AF-A0A8K0DIT2-F1
#
_entry.id   AF-A0A8K0DIT2-F1
#
_cell.length_a   1.000
_cell.length_b   1.000
_cell.length_c   1.000
_cell.angle_alpha   90.00
_cell.angle_beta   90.00
_cell.angle_gamma   90.00
#
_symmetry.space_group_name_H-M   'P 1'
#
loop_
_entity.id
_entity.type
_entity.pdbx_description
1 polymer ?
#
loop_
_entity_poly.entity_id
_entity_poly.type
_entity_poly.pdbx_seq_one_letter_code
_entity_poly.pdbx_strand_id
1 'polypeptide(L)'
;MYSTSAYATSLRYLTRLSIFSKAKQGGIVGIALDSAYYEPYSKSSKDKAAAARLLDFNLGWFAEPLVYGRYPKSMRKLVKERLPNFSKEEKSLIKASFDYLGINYYLSLFAQNMRKRPTGILHHEVDSLALGVGVLQANDVKMPLAETLNDVHRIAYTLRHLNAIRKAIQ
;
A
#
# COMPACT_ATOMS: atom_id res chain seq x y z
N MET A 1 -11.37 6.30 -10.14
CA MET A 1 -11.83 5.35 -9.11
C MET A 1 -11.51 3.94 -9.59
N TYR A 2 -10.46 3.31 -9.05
CA TYR A 2 -9.95 2.04 -9.58
C TYR A 2 -10.75 0.85 -9.02
N SER A 3 -11.38 0.10 -9.90
CA SER A 3 -12.04 -1.17 -9.57
C SER A 3 -11.00 -2.23 -9.21
N THR A 4 -11.42 -3.26 -8.48
CA THR A 4 -10.58 -4.43 -8.17
C THR A 4 -9.99 -5.10 -9.42
N SER A 5 -10.64 -4.93 -10.58
CA SER A 5 -10.14 -5.40 -11.89
C SER A 5 -8.95 -4.60 -12.43
N ALA A 6 -8.83 -3.30 -12.12
CA ALA A 6 -7.68 -2.50 -12.52
C ALA A 6 -6.38 -3.02 -11.85
N TYR A 7 -6.46 -3.38 -10.57
CA TYR A 7 -5.34 -3.94 -9.80
C TYR A 7 -4.86 -5.29 -10.35
N ALA A 8 -5.78 -6.20 -10.65
CA ALA A 8 -5.47 -7.47 -11.29
C ALA A 8 -4.81 -7.29 -12.67
N THR A 9 -5.22 -6.25 -13.40
CA THR A 9 -4.63 -5.90 -14.71
C THR A 9 -3.19 -5.42 -14.55
N SER A 10 -2.88 -4.59 -13.55
CA SER A 10 -1.51 -4.15 -13.27
C SER A 10 -0.58 -5.32 -12.93
N LEU A 11 -1.04 -6.30 -12.15
CA LEU A 11 -0.26 -7.51 -11.83
C LEU A 11 0.03 -8.35 -13.08
N ARG A 12 -0.96 -8.49 -13.98
CA ARG A 12 -0.77 -9.17 -15.27
C ARG A 12 0.23 -8.43 -16.16
N TYR A 13 0.16 -7.10 -16.19
CA TYR A 13 1.08 -6.27 -16.97
C TYR A 13 2.53 -6.42 -16.48
N LEU A 14 2.76 -6.29 -15.16
CA LEU A 14 4.07 -6.51 -14.55
C LEU A 14 4.64 -7.89 -14.92
N THR A 15 3.80 -8.91 -14.82
CA THR A 15 4.18 -10.29 -15.14
C THR A 15 4.64 -10.44 -16.59
N ARG A 16 3.91 -9.85 -17.54
CA ARG A 16 4.29 -9.87 -18.96
C ARG A 16 5.58 -9.10 -19.21
N LEU A 17 5.75 -7.94 -18.59
CA LEU A 17 6.96 -7.12 -18.71
C LEU A 17 8.19 -7.86 -18.17
N SER A 18 8.05 -8.52 -17.03
CA SER A 18 9.09 -9.34 -16.41
C SER A 18 9.55 -10.48 -17.32
N ILE A 19 8.60 -11.24 -17.88
CA ILE A 19 8.90 -12.33 -18.83
C ILE A 19 9.63 -11.79 -20.07
N PHE A 20 9.14 -10.69 -20.64
CA PHE A 20 9.76 -10.08 -21.82
C PHE A 20 11.17 -9.57 -21.55
N SER A 21 11.35 -8.79 -20.48
CA SER A 21 12.65 -8.20 -20.11
C SER A 21 13.70 -9.27 -19.86
N LYS A 22 13.36 -10.31 -19.08
CA LYS A 22 14.26 -11.44 -18.80
C LYS A 22 14.64 -12.20 -20.07
N ALA A 23 13.67 -12.46 -20.95
CA ALA A 23 13.91 -13.25 -22.16
C ALA A 23 14.61 -12.49 -23.30
N LYS A 24 14.41 -11.16 -23.41
CA LYS A 24 14.88 -10.37 -24.55
C LYS A 24 16.01 -9.40 -24.22
N GLN A 25 16.06 -8.90 -23.00
CA GLN A 25 16.97 -7.82 -22.61
C GLN A 25 17.93 -8.24 -21.48
N GLY A 26 17.69 -9.38 -20.82
CA GLY A 26 18.47 -9.79 -19.65
C GLY A 26 18.34 -8.83 -18.46
N GLY A 27 17.31 -7.98 -18.46
CA GLY A 27 17.09 -6.97 -17.43
C GLY A 27 16.39 -7.52 -16.19
N ILE A 28 16.43 -6.72 -15.12
CA ILE A 28 15.63 -6.93 -13.91
C ILE A 28 14.43 -5.99 -13.90
N VAL A 29 13.29 -6.45 -13.38
CA VAL A 29 12.03 -5.70 -13.35
C VAL A 29 11.49 -5.68 -11.93
N GLY A 30 11.24 -4.50 -11.39
CA GLY A 30 10.62 -4.32 -10.08
C GLY A 30 9.30 -3.55 -10.15
N ILE A 31 8.66 -3.42 -9.00
CA ILE A 31 7.46 -2.60 -8.81
C ILE A 31 7.68 -1.67 -7.62
N ALA A 32 7.24 -0.41 -7.76
CA ALA A 32 7.17 0.54 -6.65
C ALA A 32 5.73 0.63 -6.15
N LEU A 33 5.52 0.38 -4.87
CA LEU A 33 4.20 0.47 -4.22
C LEU A 33 4.17 1.64 -3.26
N ASP A 34 3.15 2.48 -3.38
CA ASP A 34 2.85 3.50 -2.37
C ASP A 34 2.21 2.86 -1.16
N SER A 35 2.69 3.22 0.03
CA SER A 35 2.05 2.77 1.26
C SER A 35 2.23 3.73 2.44
N ALA A 36 1.16 3.87 3.21
CA ALA A 36 1.19 4.44 4.55
C ALA A 36 1.45 3.35 5.59
N TYR A 37 2.06 3.74 6.72
CA TYR A 37 2.03 2.91 7.92
C TYR A 37 0.75 3.19 8.73
N TYR A 38 0.25 2.17 9.42
CA TYR A 38 -0.98 2.26 10.21
C TYR A 38 -0.71 1.88 11.66
N GLU A 39 -0.71 2.87 12.54
CA GLU A 39 -0.63 2.68 13.99
C GLU A 39 -2.04 2.45 14.55
N PRO A 40 -2.31 1.48 15.42
CA PRO A 40 -3.65 1.33 16.01
C PRO A 40 -4.09 2.58 16.78
N TYR A 41 -5.31 3.07 16.56
CA TYR A 41 -5.85 4.26 17.24
C TYR A 41 -5.94 4.08 18.77
N SER A 42 -6.13 2.84 19.23
CA SER A 42 -6.10 2.49 20.65
C SER A 42 -5.48 1.11 20.87
N LYS A 43 -5.25 0.75 22.14
CA LYS A 43 -4.76 -0.59 22.53
C LYS A 43 -5.79 -1.70 22.30
N SER A 44 -7.02 -1.38 21.88
CA SER A 44 -8.08 -2.37 21.66
C SER A 44 -7.71 -3.37 20.56
N SER A 45 -8.16 -4.62 20.71
CA SER A 45 -7.95 -5.66 19.69
C SER A 45 -8.61 -5.29 18.35
N LYS A 46 -9.69 -4.52 18.37
CA LYS A 46 -10.41 -4.06 17.19
C LYS A 46 -9.56 -3.08 16.36
N ASP A 47 -8.95 -2.10 17.00
CA ASP A 47 -8.10 -1.11 16.29
C ASP A 47 -6.78 -1.73 15.82
N LYS A 48 -6.21 -2.67 16.58
CA LYS A 48 -5.07 -3.48 16.10
C LYS A 48 -5.42 -4.27 14.84
N ALA A 49 -6.58 -4.91 14.82
CA ALA A 49 -7.07 -5.61 13.63
C ALA A 49 -7.40 -4.63 12.49
N ALA A 50 -7.82 -3.40 12.79
CA ALA A 50 -8.07 -2.36 11.78
C ALA A 50 -6.77 -1.92 11.10
N ALA A 51 -5.69 -1.72 11.86
CA ALA A 51 -4.36 -1.42 11.32
C ALA A 51 -3.90 -2.48 10.31
N ALA A 52 -4.01 -3.76 10.69
CA ALA A 52 -3.66 -4.86 9.79
C ALA A 52 -4.52 -4.87 8.51
N ARG A 53 -5.84 -4.61 8.63
CA ARG A 53 -6.72 -4.52 7.44
C ARG A 53 -6.37 -3.35 6.54
N LEU A 54 -6.06 -2.17 7.09
CA LEU A 54 -5.65 -1.03 6.26
C LEU A 54 -4.36 -1.33 5.51
N LEU A 55 -3.38 -1.96 6.17
CA LEU A 55 -2.14 -2.38 5.51
C LEU A 55 -2.39 -3.42 4.40
N ASP A 56 -3.27 -4.39 4.62
CA ASP A 56 -3.67 -5.37 3.60
C ASP A 56 -4.31 -4.68 2.39
N PHE A 57 -5.20 -3.70 2.62
CA PHE A 57 -5.92 -2.99 1.55
C PHE A 57 -5.09 -1.89 0.87
N ASN A 58 -3.95 -1.50 1.43
CA ASN A 58 -3.06 -0.48 0.89
C ASN A 58 -1.81 -1.09 0.22
N LEU A 59 -1.05 -1.92 0.94
CA LEU A 59 0.16 -2.59 0.44
C LEU A 59 -0.09 -4.05 0.05
N GLY A 60 -0.74 -4.80 0.93
CA GLY A 60 -0.92 -6.26 0.80
C GLY A 60 -1.66 -6.66 -0.48
N TRP A 61 -2.54 -5.79 -0.98
CA TRP A 61 -3.32 -6.03 -2.19
C TRP A 61 -2.42 -6.33 -3.40
N PHE A 62 -1.30 -5.63 -3.56
CA PHE A 62 -0.33 -5.92 -4.61
C PHE A 62 0.77 -6.86 -4.13
N ALA A 63 1.27 -6.67 -2.91
CA ALA A 63 2.43 -7.39 -2.42
C ALA A 63 2.15 -8.89 -2.22
N GLU A 64 1.01 -9.26 -1.64
CA GLU A 64 0.74 -10.69 -1.36
C GLU A 64 0.53 -11.54 -2.63
N PRO A 65 -0.14 -11.06 -3.70
CA PRO A 65 -0.16 -11.80 -4.97
C PRO A 65 1.23 -12.05 -5.53
N LEU A 66 2.14 -11.08 -5.45
CA LEU A 66 3.50 -11.21 -5.95
C LEU A 66 4.35 -12.18 -5.12
N VAL A 67 4.19 -12.17 -3.80
CA VAL A 67 4.99 -13.01 -2.89
C VAL A 67 4.37 -14.41 -2.72
N TYR A 68 3.06 -14.49 -2.56
CA TYR A 68 2.33 -15.70 -2.17
C TYR A 68 1.37 -16.24 -3.25
N GLY A 69 1.18 -15.53 -4.37
CA GLY A 69 0.25 -15.94 -5.43
C GLY A 69 -1.23 -15.81 -5.06
N ARG A 70 -1.56 -15.05 -4.00
CA ARG A 70 -2.94 -14.85 -3.53
C ARG A 70 -3.10 -13.51 -2.83
N TYR A 71 -4.30 -12.95 -2.88
CA TYR A 71 -4.65 -11.75 -2.13
C TYR A 71 -4.65 -11.98 -0.60
N PRO A 72 -4.51 -10.90 0.19
CA PRO A 72 -4.59 -10.96 1.64
C PRO A 72 -5.83 -11.66 2.17
N LYS A 73 -5.69 -12.32 3.32
CA LYS A 73 -6.79 -13.07 3.95
C LYS A 73 -7.96 -12.15 4.32
N SER A 74 -7.68 -10.93 4.78
CA SER A 74 -8.74 -9.96 5.13
C SER A 74 -9.54 -9.55 3.89
N MET A 75 -8.86 -9.22 2.79
CA MET A 75 -9.49 -8.84 1.53
C MET A 75 -10.38 -9.95 0.96
N ARG A 76 -9.89 -11.19 0.93
CA ARG A 76 -10.69 -12.33 0.46
C ARG A 76 -11.98 -12.52 1.28
N LYS A 77 -11.93 -12.26 2.60
CA LYS A 77 -13.11 -12.36 3.48
C LYS A 77 -14.09 -11.20 3.31
N LEU A 78 -13.59 -9.99 3.06
CA LEU A 78 -14.38 -8.75 3.09
C LEU A 78 -14.91 -8.33 1.73
N VAL A 79 -14.12 -8.51 0.67
CA VAL A 79 -14.45 -8.15 -0.72
C VAL A 79 -15.22 -9.26 -1.42
N LYS A 80 -14.87 -10.52 -1.13
CA LYS A 80 -15.52 -11.74 -1.64
C LYS A 80 -15.57 -11.79 -3.17
N GLU A 81 -16.76 -11.95 -3.76
CA GLU A 81 -16.99 -12.22 -5.19
C GLU A 81 -16.56 -11.05 -6.09
N ARG A 82 -16.44 -9.83 -5.54
CA ARG A 82 -15.90 -8.66 -6.26
C ARG A 82 -14.39 -8.70 -6.44
N LEU A 83 -13.69 -9.60 -5.74
CA LEU A 83 -12.24 -9.76 -5.89
C LEU A 83 -11.97 -10.70 -7.07
N PRO A 84 -11.23 -10.27 -8.11
CA PRO A 84 -10.94 -11.11 -9.26
C PRO A 84 -10.22 -12.39 -8.84
N ASN A 85 -10.52 -13.49 -9.52
CA ASN A 85 -9.79 -14.73 -9.33
C ASN A 85 -8.68 -14.84 -10.37
N PHE A 86 -7.52 -15.32 -9.93
CA PHE A 86 -6.45 -15.76 -10.81
C PHE A 86 -6.58 -17.25 -11.08
N SER A 87 -6.38 -17.67 -12.33
CA SER A 87 -6.23 -19.07 -12.70
C SER A 87 -5.01 -19.69 -12.01
N LYS A 88 -4.88 -21.01 -12.05
CA LYS A 88 -3.71 -21.69 -11.46
C LYS A 88 -2.41 -21.25 -12.16
N GLU A 89 -2.48 -21.09 -13.47
CA GLU A 89 -1.41 -20.64 -14.34
C GLU A 89 -1.05 -19.18 -14.04
N GLU A 90 -2.05 -18.29 -13.95
CA GLU A 90 -1.82 -16.88 -13.59
C GLU A 90 -1.15 -16.74 -12.23
N LYS A 91 -1.59 -17.50 -11.22
CA LYS A 91 -0.96 -17.48 -9.89
C LYS A 91 0.51 -17.89 -9.95
N SER A 92 0.83 -18.91 -10.75
CA SER A 92 2.20 -19.38 -10.92
C SER A 92 3.08 -18.34 -11.63
N LEU A 93 2.52 -17.59 -12.57
CA LEU A 93 3.25 -16.56 -13.31
C LEU A 93 3.40 -15.27 -12.51
N ILE A 94 2.36 -14.85 -11.78
CA ILE A 94 2.38 -13.62 -10.96
C ILE A 94 3.32 -13.78 -9.76
N LYS A 95 3.33 -14.96 -9.14
CA LYS A 95 4.22 -15.22 -8.02
C LYS A 95 5.68 -15.10 -8.48
N ALA A 96 6.46 -14.29 -7.78
CA ALA A 96 7.86 -14.00 -8.10
C ALA A 96 8.08 -13.38 -9.50
N SER A 97 7.09 -12.66 -10.04
CA SER A 97 7.24 -11.93 -11.30
C SER A 97 8.03 -10.61 -11.18
N PHE A 98 8.66 -10.35 -10.03
CA PHE A 98 9.43 -9.15 -9.74
C PHE A 98 10.80 -9.53 -9.17
N ASP A 99 11.79 -8.69 -9.43
CA ASP A 99 13.17 -8.86 -8.97
C ASP A 99 13.48 -7.95 -7.76
N TYR A 100 12.79 -6.81 -7.63
CA TYR A 100 12.86 -5.94 -6.46
C TYR A 100 11.53 -5.25 -6.17
N LEU A 101 11.32 -4.89 -4.90
CA LEU A 101 10.16 -4.17 -4.42
C LEU A 101 10.59 -2.79 -3.90
N GLY A 102 10.15 -1.74 -4.58
CA GLY A 102 10.27 -0.37 -4.10
C GLY A 102 9.07 0.00 -3.23
N ILE A 103 9.31 0.78 -2.18
CA ILE A 103 8.25 1.33 -1.32
C ILE A 103 8.33 2.86 -1.37
N ASN A 104 7.26 3.50 -1.81
CA ASN A 104 7.06 4.93 -1.65
C ASN A 104 6.34 5.13 -0.31
N TYR A 105 7.00 5.84 0.61
CA TYR A 105 6.50 6.05 1.96
C TYR A 105 6.54 7.52 2.32
N TYR A 106 5.41 8.05 2.80
CA TYR A 106 5.25 9.47 3.12
C TYR A 106 4.73 9.74 4.53
N LEU A 107 3.91 8.85 5.08
CA LEU A 107 3.19 9.14 6.31
C LEU A 107 2.75 7.89 7.07
N SER A 108 2.44 8.10 8.34
CA SER A 108 1.70 7.16 9.18
C SER A 108 0.33 7.74 9.52
N LEU A 109 -0.69 6.89 9.56
CA LEU A 109 -2.03 7.23 10.04
C LEU A 109 -2.37 6.37 11.25
N PHE A 110 -3.28 6.86 12.09
CA PHE A 110 -3.93 6.02 13.09
C PHE A 110 -5.07 5.23 12.46
N ALA A 111 -5.15 3.94 12.76
CA ALA A 111 -6.18 3.04 12.27
C ALA A 111 -7.27 2.84 13.30
N GLN A 112 -8.51 3.21 12.95
CA GLN A 112 -9.67 3.04 13.79
C GLN A 112 -10.64 2.02 13.17
N ASN A 113 -11.14 1.10 13.99
CA ASN A 113 -12.11 0.11 13.54
C ASN A 113 -13.48 0.73 13.29
N MET A 114 -14.02 0.54 12.08
CA MET A 114 -15.39 0.97 11.79
C MET A 114 -16.40 -0.03 12.39
N ARG A 115 -17.29 0.47 13.25
CA ARG A 115 -18.32 -0.36 13.92
C ARG A 115 -19.47 -0.74 12.99
N LYS A 116 -19.78 0.10 12.01
CA LYS A 116 -20.82 -0.13 11.01
C LYS A 116 -20.21 -0.02 9.62
N ARG A 117 -20.60 -0.95 8.74
CA ARG A 117 -20.29 -0.86 7.31
C ARG A 117 -21.05 0.35 6.76
N PRO A 118 -20.40 1.25 5.99
CA PRO A 118 -21.09 2.35 5.33
C PRO A 118 -22.26 1.82 4.49
N THR A 119 -23.41 2.48 4.59
CA THR A 119 -24.56 2.22 3.72
C THR A 119 -24.28 2.88 2.38
N GLY A 120 -23.94 2.09 1.36
CA GLY A 120 -23.57 2.60 0.04
C GLY A 120 -22.95 1.53 -0.86
N ILE A 121 -22.53 1.95 -2.06
CA ILE A 121 -21.84 1.08 -3.02
C ILE A 121 -20.52 0.61 -2.40
N LEU A 122 -20.29 -0.70 -2.40
CA LEU A 122 -19.05 -1.29 -1.92
C LEU A 122 -17.89 -0.95 -2.87
N HIS A 123 -16.82 -0.42 -2.30
CA HIS A 123 -15.58 -0.07 -3.00
C HIS A 123 -14.40 -0.18 -2.04
N HIS A 124 -13.19 -0.12 -2.58
CA HIS A 124 -11.96 -0.41 -1.85
C HIS A 124 -11.76 0.42 -0.56
N GLU A 125 -12.18 1.69 -0.55
CA GLU A 125 -12.01 2.58 0.61
C GLU A 125 -12.86 2.13 1.81
N VAL A 126 -14.02 1.52 1.56
CA VAL A 126 -14.94 1.08 2.63
C VAL A 126 -14.87 -0.41 2.94
N ASP A 127 -14.28 -1.20 2.03
CA ASP A 127 -14.21 -2.66 2.15
C ASP A 127 -13.33 -3.14 3.31
N SER A 128 -12.34 -2.33 3.72
CA SER A 128 -11.45 -2.63 4.84
C SER A 128 -12.18 -2.60 6.19
N LEU A 129 -13.35 -1.94 6.29
CA LEU A 129 -14.04 -1.66 7.55
C LEU A 129 -13.12 -1.01 8.60
N ALA A 130 -12.25 -0.12 8.14
CA ALA A 130 -11.29 0.60 8.94
C ALA A 130 -11.08 2.00 8.37
N LEU A 131 -10.77 2.95 9.24
CA LEU A 131 -10.52 4.35 8.87
C LEU A 131 -9.10 4.71 9.25
N GLY A 132 -8.35 5.27 8.30
CA GLY A 132 -7.09 5.96 8.57
C GLY A 132 -7.35 7.40 8.98
N VAL A 133 -6.87 7.80 10.16
CA VAL A 133 -7.04 9.14 10.73
C VAL A 133 -5.66 9.76 10.94
N GLY A 134 -5.44 10.95 10.42
CA GLY A 134 -4.20 11.69 10.60
C GLY A 134 -4.34 13.13 10.16
N VAL A 135 -3.34 13.94 10.47
CA VAL A 135 -3.25 15.34 10.06
C VAL A 135 -2.06 15.46 9.12
N LEU A 136 -2.31 15.99 7.91
CA LEU A 136 -1.25 16.37 7.00
C LEU A 136 -0.75 17.77 7.39
N GLN A 137 0.55 17.99 7.29
CA GLN A 137 1.09 19.35 7.41
C GLN A 137 0.53 20.19 6.26
N ALA A 138 -0.17 21.27 6.59
CA ALA A 138 -0.68 22.22 5.62
C ALA A 138 0.41 23.26 5.30
N ASN A 139 0.52 23.64 4.03
CA ASN A 139 1.38 24.73 3.62
C ASN A 139 0.73 26.07 3.98
N ASP A 140 1.50 26.99 4.56
CA ASP A 140 1.07 28.39 4.67
C ASP A 140 1.43 29.15 3.39
N VAL A 141 0.44 29.38 2.54
CA VAL A 141 0.62 30.06 1.25
C VAL A 141 0.92 31.56 1.38
N LYS A 142 0.83 32.13 2.59
CA LYS A 142 1.12 33.55 2.84
C LYS A 142 2.54 33.80 3.35
N MET A 143 3.28 32.73 3.67
CA MET A 143 4.63 32.85 4.20
C MET A 143 5.59 33.46 3.16
N PRO A 144 6.41 34.47 3.51
CA PRO A 144 7.41 35.03 2.61
C PRO A 144 8.42 33.99 2.15
N LEU A 145 8.87 34.06 0.89
CA LEU A 145 9.80 33.09 0.30
C LEU A 145 11.07 32.86 1.15
N ALA A 146 11.66 33.93 1.68
CA ALA A 146 12.85 33.82 2.52
C ALA A 146 12.62 32.97 3.79
N GLU A 147 11.41 33.02 4.34
CA GLU A 147 11.01 32.20 5.49
C GLU A 147 10.67 30.77 5.06
N THR A 148 10.00 30.59 3.92
CA THR A 148 9.66 29.26 3.38
C THR A 148 10.88 28.44 2.99
N LEU A 149 11.97 29.10 2.56
CA LEU A 149 13.25 28.44 2.25
C LEU A 149 13.95 27.91 3.50
N ASN A 150 13.61 28.40 4.70
CA ASN A 150 14.13 27.91 5.97
C ASN A 150 13.25 26.76 6.54
N ASP A 151 13.07 25.70 5.76
CA ASP A 151 12.16 24.58 6.08
C ASP A 151 12.83 23.55 7.03
N VAL A 152 13.00 23.95 8.29
CA VAL A 152 13.55 23.08 9.35
C VAL A 152 12.71 21.82 9.59
N HIS A 153 11.41 21.88 9.29
CA HIS A 153 10.50 20.75 9.44
C HIS A 153 10.77 19.66 8.42
N ARG A 154 10.97 20.01 7.15
CA ARG A 154 11.35 19.07 6.08
C ARG A 154 12.71 18.46 6.33
N ILE A 155 13.69 19.25 6.75
CA ILE A 155 15.03 18.75 7.12
C ILE A 155 14.89 17.69 8.24
N ALA A 156 14.17 18.01 9.31
CA ALA A 156 13.96 17.09 10.42
C ALA A 156 13.15 15.84 10.01
N TYR A 157 12.15 16.00 9.15
CA TYR A 157 11.38 14.89 8.57
C TYR A 157 12.29 13.94 7.79
N THR A 158 13.10 14.45 6.86
CA THR A 158 14.00 13.63 6.04
C THR A 158 15.04 12.91 6.89
N LEU A 159 15.66 13.60 7.85
CA LEU A 159 16.66 13.00 8.73
C LEU A 159 16.10 11.86 9.59
N ARG A 160 14.86 12.00 10.11
CA ARG A 160 14.20 10.91 10.86
C ARG A 160 13.96 9.68 9.99
N HIS A 161 13.51 9.86 8.76
CA HIS A 161 13.28 8.74 7.83
C HIS A 161 14.58 8.06 7.43
N LEU A 162 15.63 8.83 7.10
CA LEU A 162 16.95 8.27 6.79
C LEU A 162 17.52 7.47 7.97
N ASN A 163 17.35 7.96 9.21
CA ASN A 163 17.79 7.22 10.38
C ASN A 163 16.97 5.93 10.60
N ALA A 164 15.67 5.93 10.35
CA ALA A 164 14.83 4.74 10.41
C ALA A 164 15.28 3.69 9.38
N ILE A 165 15.56 4.12 8.14
CA ILE A 165 16.09 3.26 7.07
C ILE A 165 17.44 2.68 7.48
N ARG A 166 18.36 3.52 7.98
CA ARG A 166 19.68 3.06 8.45
C ARG A 166 19.55 1.98 9.53
N LYS A 167 18.66 2.17 10.50
CA LYS A 167 18.40 1.18 11.56
C LYS A 167 17.80 -0.13 11.05
N ALA A 168 17.07 -0.09 9.94
CA ALA A 168 16.47 -1.29 9.35
C ALA A 168 17.46 -2.12 8.50
N ILE A 169 18.58 -1.53 8.09
CA ILE A 169 19.63 -2.19 7.29
C ILE A 169 20.70 -2.85 8.19
N GLN A 170 20.89 -2.34 9.40
CA GLN A 170 21.84 -2.85 10.41
C GLN A 170 21.25 -4.04 11.17
#